data_AF-B8MMD2-F1
#
_entry.id   AF-B8MMD2-F1
#
_cell.length_a   1.000
_cell.length_b   1.000
_cell.length_c   1.000
_cell.angle_alpha   90.00
_cell.angle_beta   90.00
_cell.angle_gamma   90.00
#
_symmetry.space_group_name_H-M   'P 1'
#
loop_
_entity.id
_entity.type
_entity.pdbx_description
1 polymer ?
#
loop_
_entity_poly.entity_id
_entity_poly.type
_entity_poly.pdbx_seq_one_letter_code
_entity_poly.pdbx_strand_id
1 'polypeptide(L)'
;MAFRWIVNAGLIAIPIGSTLGVLFGIDASRHAAGQAPLFSPPDDGTGSGGSGSGSGSGGSGGSGGGNIPPDSTGGGHGGSHSNDTELGVTVSTYCSLTYGILPPAKGGLNYSLNPNQWGVLAQDGPDAPSGLCMNVTTFNNQTYPTKTSAPEWTVTWKYDMGPETQPVHAYPNIQVLDGLPVTLSDVKAVNFDMAWIYNLGNETKPTSDTPEFDSISLNTNVAIDMFFDGNETNASNSSLAAYEIMVWFAHYGNAAQAIGNSSGIVERKIINQTEFDLYHGSHIIDGKTQNVFTWVASENIESFYGDISPLITELTSKTGTEYPKESDYMGSFGFGTEAYSANQFVTFHVPRLEVNIQT
;
A
#
# COMPACT_ATOMS: atom_id res chain seq x y z
N MET A 1 23.79 55.00 15.89
CA MET A 1 24.02 53.70 15.20
C MET A 1 23.37 52.49 15.88
N ALA A 2 22.61 52.63 16.98
CA ALA A 2 21.98 51.50 17.67
C ALA A 2 20.61 51.05 17.09
N PHE A 3 19.89 51.94 16.40
CA PHE A 3 18.53 51.66 15.93
C PHE A 3 18.47 50.73 14.69
N ARG A 4 19.54 50.65 13.89
CA ARG A 4 19.60 49.78 12.70
C ARG A 4 19.82 48.29 13.03
N TRP A 5 20.42 47.98 14.17
CA TRP A 5 20.66 46.60 14.61
C TRP A 5 19.41 45.94 15.18
N ILE A 6 18.57 46.69 15.90
CA ILE A 6 17.31 46.19 16.48
C ILE A 6 16.29 45.86 15.39
N VAL A 7 16.20 46.70 14.35
CA VAL A 7 15.28 46.46 13.22
C VAL A 7 15.67 45.22 12.41
N ASN A 8 16.97 44.98 12.18
CA ASN A 8 17.43 43.78 11.48
C ASN A 8 17.27 42.49 12.31
N ALA A 9 17.49 42.54 13.62
CA ALA A 9 17.28 41.37 14.49
C ALA A 9 15.78 41.01 14.59
N GLY A 10 14.89 42.01 14.68
CA GLY A 10 13.44 41.79 14.68
C GLY A 10 12.90 41.23 13.37
N LEU A 11 13.40 41.70 12.22
CA LEU A 11 12.96 41.23 10.90
C LEU A 11 13.40 39.80 10.57
N ILE A 12 14.43 39.26 11.24
CA ILE A 12 14.86 37.86 11.12
C ILE A 12 14.15 36.96 12.13
N ALA A 13 13.92 37.44 13.36
CA ALA A 13 13.30 36.65 14.42
C ALA A 13 11.80 36.39 14.19
N ILE A 14 11.08 37.33 13.59
CA ILE A 14 9.62 37.20 13.38
C ILE A 14 9.27 36.07 12.39
N PRO A 15 9.89 35.97 11.20
CA PRO A 15 9.61 34.87 10.26
C PRO A 15 9.99 33.49 10.83
N ILE A 16 11.11 33.41 11.55
CA ILE A 16 11.58 32.13 12.14
C ILE A 16 10.66 31.71 13.29
N GLY A 17 10.28 32.65 14.17
CA GLY A 17 9.37 32.39 15.28
C GLY A 17 7.96 32.00 14.83
N SER A 18 7.43 32.62 13.76
CA SER A 18 6.14 32.22 13.19
C SER A 18 6.17 30.83 12.57
N THR A 19 7.24 30.48 11.86
CA THR A 19 7.36 29.15 11.24
C THR A 19 7.52 28.07 12.31
N LEU A 20 8.38 28.27 13.31
CA LEU A 20 8.52 27.34 14.43
C LEU A 20 7.23 27.21 15.24
N GLY A 21 6.52 28.32 15.48
CA GLY A 21 5.23 28.29 16.19
C GLY A 21 4.16 27.49 15.45
N VAL A 22 4.09 27.62 14.12
CA VAL A 22 3.18 26.81 13.28
C VAL A 22 3.59 25.34 13.30
N LEU A 23 4.88 25.03 13.20
CA LEU A 23 5.39 23.66 13.22
C LEU A 23 5.13 22.97 14.57
N PHE A 24 5.37 23.65 15.70
CA PHE A 24 5.03 23.14 17.03
C PHE A 24 3.52 23.03 17.25
N GLY A 25 2.72 23.93 16.67
CA GLY A 25 1.25 23.84 16.73
C GLY A 25 0.71 22.65 15.96
N ILE A 26 1.27 22.35 14.78
CA ILE A 26 0.95 21.17 13.99
C ILE A 26 1.39 19.91 14.74
N ASP A 27 2.59 19.90 15.31
CA ASP A 27 3.10 18.77 16.09
C ASP A 27 2.24 18.49 17.33
N ALA A 28 1.85 19.53 18.07
CA ALA A 28 0.93 19.42 19.20
C ALA A 28 -0.48 18.94 18.79
N SER A 29 -0.99 19.40 17.65
CA SER A 29 -2.27 18.94 17.08
C SER A 29 -2.20 17.47 16.65
N ARG A 30 -1.07 17.05 16.07
CA ARG A 30 -0.81 15.66 15.67
C ARG A 30 -0.74 14.75 16.90
N HIS A 31 -0.01 15.17 17.93
CA HIS A 31 0.08 14.46 19.20
C HIS A 31 -1.29 14.35 19.90
N ALA A 32 -2.10 15.41 19.88
CA ALA A 32 -3.47 15.36 20.42
C ALA A 32 -4.42 14.44 19.63
N ALA A 33 -4.14 14.23 18.34
CA ALA A 33 -4.89 13.33 17.46
C ALA A 33 -4.32 11.90 17.42
N GLY A 34 -3.25 11.61 18.15
CA GLY A 34 -2.57 10.30 18.16
C GLY A 34 -1.69 10.03 16.93
N GLN A 35 -1.36 11.05 16.15
CA GLN A 35 -0.46 10.96 14.99
C GLN A 35 1.01 11.14 15.41
N ALA A 36 1.93 10.51 14.68
CA ALA A 36 3.38 10.61 14.94
C ALA A 36 3.87 12.07 14.83
N PRO A 37 4.85 12.49 15.67
CA PRO A 37 5.40 13.84 15.63
C PRO A 37 6.11 14.11 14.29
N LEU A 38 6.14 15.37 13.89
CA LEU A 38 6.77 15.82 12.63
C LEU A 38 8.30 15.77 12.70
N PHE A 39 8.87 15.69 13.91
CA PHE A 39 10.30 15.69 14.17
C PHE A 39 10.65 14.61 15.19
N SER A 40 11.02 13.42 14.71
CA SER A 40 11.68 12.41 15.54
C SER A 40 13.21 12.56 15.41
N PRO A 41 13.98 12.54 16.52
CA PRO A 41 15.44 12.42 16.44
C PRO A 41 15.82 11.10 15.75
N PRO A 42 16.91 11.05 14.96
CA PRO A 42 17.44 9.79 14.47
C PRO A 42 18.00 8.98 15.65
N ASP A 43 17.61 7.71 15.76
CA ASP A 43 18.13 6.75 16.75
C ASP A 43 19.64 6.54 16.55
N ASP A 44 20.45 7.14 17.41
CA ASP A 44 21.89 6.88 17.50
C ASP A 44 22.15 5.70 18.44
N GLY A 45 21.97 4.49 17.90
CA GLY A 45 22.13 3.19 18.55
C GLY A 45 23.40 3.01 19.41
N THR A 46 23.35 3.51 20.65
CA THR A 46 24.38 3.32 21.68
C THR A 46 23.74 2.90 23.01
N GLY A 47 23.20 1.67 23.02
CA GLY A 47 22.76 1.01 24.25
C GLY A 47 23.95 0.69 25.17
N SER A 48 24.16 1.52 26.18
CA SER A 48 25.08 1.28 27.30
C SER A 48 24.33 0.75 28.52
N GLY A 49 24.62 -0.51 28.87
CA GLY A 49 24.78 -1.02 30.25
C GLY A 49 23.71 -0.73 31.31
N GLY A 50 22.89 -1.73 31.62
CA GLY A 50 22.12 -1.81 32.86
C GLY A 50 22.12 -3.23 33.42
N SER A 51 23.15 -3.57 34.21
CA SER A 51 23.23 -4.82 34.98
C SER A 51 22.33 -4.71 36.22
N GLY A 52 21.33 -5.58 36.30
CA GLY A 52 20.44 -5.72 37.45
C GLY A 52 20.32 -7.20 37.85
N SER A 53 21.12 -7.60 38.82
CA SER A 53 21.01 -8.88 39.53
C SER A 53 19.77 -8.89 40.43
N GLY A 54 18.95 -9.93 40.31
CA GLY A 54 17.77 -10.13 41.15
C GLY A 54 17.37 -11.60 41.21
N SER A 55 17.98 -12.33 42.15
CA SER A 55 17.59 -13.67 42.56
C SER A 55 16.26 -13.66 43.33
N GLY A 56 15.30 -14.50 42.94
CA GLY A 56 14.03 -14.69 43.66
C GLY A 56 13.32 -15.99 43.27
N SER A 57 13.21 -16.87 44.25
CA SER A 57 12.64 -18.22 44.30
C SER A 57 11.36 -18.53 43.51
N GLY A 58 11.25 -19.80 43.08
CA GLY A 58 10.04 -20.38 42.52
C GLY A 58 8.88 -20.59 43.50
N GLY A 59 7.72 -20.89 42.92
CA GLY A 59 6.50 -21.28 43.62
C GLY A 59 5.43 -21.69 42.62
N SER A 60 4.96 -22.93 42.74
CA SER A 60 3.97 -23.59 41.90
C SER A 60 2.53 -23.19 42.25
N GLY A 61 1.66 -23.10 41.24
CA GLY A 61 0.28 -23.59 41.30
C GLY A 61 -0.82 -22.60 41.73
N GLY A 62 -1.85 -22.44 40.89
CA GLY A 62 -3.11 -21.79 41.24
C GLY A 62 -4.02 -21.53 40.04
N SER A 63 -4.99 -22.41 39.82
CA SER A 63 -6.06 -22.29 38.83
C SER A 63 -7.19 -21.37 39.32
N GLY A 64 -7.84 -20.68 38.38
CA GLY A 64 -9.05 -19.83 38.55
C GLY A 64 -8.88 -18.55 37.73
N GLY A 65 -9.59 -18.27 36.64
CA GLY A 65 -10.98 -18.54 36.32
C GLY A 65 -11.63 -17.18 36.01
N GLY A 66 -11.64 -16.77 34.74
CA GLY A 66 -12.21 -15.50 34.30
C GLY A 66 -12.16 -15.35 32.78
N ASN A 67 -13.27 -15.65 32.11
CA ASN A 67 -13.47 -15.54 30.67
C ASN A 67 -13.29 -14.09 30.18
N ILE A 68 -12.28 -13.86 29.35
CA ILE A 68 -12.28 -12.82 28.31
C ILE A 68 -11.79 -13.54 27.05
N PRO A 69 -12.51 -13.54 25.91
CA PRO A 69 -12.04 -14.22 24.71
C PRO A 69 -10.71 -13.59 24.27
N PRO A 70 -9.66 -14.38 24.01
CA PRO A 70 -8.49 -13.86 23.33
C PRO A 70 -8.90 -13.41 21.93
N ASP A 71 -8.37 -12.25 21.56
CA ASP A 71 -8.30 -11.72 20.20
C ASP A 71 -8.12 -12.86 19.18
N SER A 72 -9.04 -12.94 18.24
CA SER A 72 -9.10 -14.00 17.23
C SER A 72 -8.10 -13.68 16.12
N THR A 73 -6.81 -13.75 16.42
CA THR A 73 -5.74 -13.85 15.41
C THR A 73 -5.75 -15.28 14.86
N GLY A 74 -6.66 -15.55 13.94
CA GLY A 74 -6.79 -16.85 13.30
C GLY A 74 -5.63 -17.17 12.35
N GLY A 75 -5.01 -18.34 12.55
CA GLY A 75 -4.37 -19.13 11.49
C GLY A 75 -2.90 -18.83 11.21
N GLY A 76 -2.00 -19.42 12.00
CA GLY A 76 -0.56 -19.39 11.74
C GLY A 76 -0.13 -20.26 10.56
N HIS A 77 0.86 -19.79 9.81
CA HIS A 77 1.96 -20.54 9.18
C HIS A 77 3.18 -19.58 9.06
N GLY A 78 4.24 -19.87 9.83
CA GLY A 78 5.64 -19.74 9.41
C GLY A 78 6.32 -18.37 9.16
N GLY A 79 5.75 -17.22 9.53
CA GLY A 79 6.44 -15.92 9.40
C GLY A 79 6.84 -15.31 10.75
N SER A 80 7.97 -14.59 10.77
CA SER A 80 8.31 -13.72 11.91
C SER A 80 7.30 -12.57 11.96
N HIS A 81 6.63 -12.40 13.11
CA HIS A 81 5.78 -11.26 13.44
C HIS A 81 6.37 -10.55 14.65
N SER A 82 6.46 -9.22 14.57
CA SER A 82 6.93 -8.38 15.66
C SER A 82 6.11 -7.11 15.73
N ASN A 83 5.89 -6.62 16.95
CA ASN A 83 5.26 -5.34 17.20
C ASN A 83 6.24 -4.44 17.92
N ASP A 84 6.34 -3.20 17.46
CA ASP A 84 6.98 -2.11 18.19
C ASP A 84 5.95 -1.01 18.48
N THR A 85 5.93 -0.50 19.71
CA THR A 85 4.94 0.48 20.17
C THR A 85 5.65 1.71 20.68
N GLU A 86 5.46 2.82 19.99
CA GLU A 86 6.03 4.12 20.36
C GLU A 86 5.02 5.24 20.06
N LEU A 87 5.05 6.32 20.83
CA LEU A 87 4.40 7.60 20.48
C LEU A 87 2.94 7.52 20.00
N GLY A 88 2.12 6.64 20.60
CA GLY A 88 0.69 6.53 20.31
C GLY A 88 0.35 5.66 19.08
N VAL A 89 1.34 5.07 18.43
CA VAL A 89 1.17 4.09 17.35
C VAL A 89 1.77 2.73 17.71
N THR A 90 1.38 1.71 16.98
CA THR A 90 2.02 0.39 16.96
C THR A 90 2.35 0.04 15.51
N VAL A 91 3.61 -0.31 15.28
CA VAL A 91 4.12 -0.82 14.00
C VAL A 91 4.19 -2.34 14.10
N SER A 92 3.47 -3.03 13.24
CA SER A 92 3.45 -4.49 13.16
C SER A 92 4.11 -4.98 11.88
N THR A 93 5.10 -5.87 12.00
CA THR A 93 5.86 -6.43 10.87
C THR A 93 5.35 -7.82 10.49
N TYR A 94 5.17 -8.06 9.19
CA TYR A 94 4.67 -9.30 8.62
C TYR A 94 5.54 -9.72 7.42
N CYS A 95 6.30 -10.81 7.57
CA CYS A 95 7.15 -11.36 6.50
C CYS A 95 6.62 -12.69 5.92
N SER A 96 5.40 -13.10 6.31
CA SER A 96 4.75 -14.28 5.73
C SER A 96 4.46 -14.08 4.24
N LEU A 97 4.49 -15.16 3.46
CA LEU A 97 4.21 -15.09 2.02
C LEU A 97 2.79 -14.60 1.73
N THR A 98 1.80 -15.10 2.48
CA THR A 98 0.43 -14.58 2.45
C THR A 98 -0.09 -14.47 3.87
N TYR A 99 -0.66 -13.32 4.21
CA TYR A 99 -1.24 -13.09 5.52
C TYR A 99 -2.27 -11.96 5.43
N GLY A 100 -3.54 -12.28 5.72
CA GLY A 100 -4.60 -11.27 5.78
C GLY A 100 -4.49 -10.47 7.07
N ILE A 101 -4.10 -9.21 6.96
CA ILE A 101 -3.96 -8.27 8.08
C ILE A 101 -5.21 -7.41 8.12
N LEU A 102 -5.90 -7.39 9.27
CA LEU A 102 -7.06 -6.54 9.52
C LEU A 102 -6.69 -5.51 10.58
N PRO A 103 -6.32 -4.27 10.19
CA PRO A 103 -5.93 -3.26 11.16
C PRO A 103 -7.09 -2.92 12.11
N PRO A 104 -6.84 -2.81 13.41
CA PRO A 104 -7.90 -2.51 14.38
C PRO A 104 -8.42 -1.08 14.21
N ALA A 105 -9.75 -0.92 14.24
CA ALA A 105 -10.41 0.39 14.11
C ALA A 105 -11.75 0.48 14.86
N LYS A 106 -11.93 1.54 15.64
CA LYS A 106 -13.20 1.91 16.27
C LYS A 106 -14.12 2.56 15.22
N GLY A 107 -15.18 1.86 14.86
CA GLY A 107 -16.17 2.33 13.87
C GLY A 107 -16.11 1.62 12.52
N GLY A 108 -15.23 0.62 12.38
CA GLY A 108 -14.96 -0.11 11.15
C GLY A 108 -13.89 0.61 10.32
N LEU A 109 -12.94 -0.17 9.81
CA LEU A 109 -12.00 0.23 8.77
C LEU A 109 -12.23 -0.67 7.58
N ASN A 110 -12.27 -0.08 6.39
CA ASN A 110 -12.68 -0.78 5.18
C ASN A 110 -11.52 -1.51 4.51
N TYR A 111 -10.50 -1.99 5.24
CA TYR A 111 -9.25 -2.47 4.64
C TYR A 111 -8.73 -3.79 5.19
N SER A 112 -8.17 -4.60 4.30
CA SER A 112 -7.20 -5.66 4.62
C SER A 112 -5.86 -5.36 3.95
N LEU A 113 -4.75 -5.73 4.59
CA LEU A 113 -3.43 -5.69 3.95
C LEU A 113 -2.88 -7.10 3.80
N ASN A 114 -2.05 -7.33 2.79
CA ASN A 114 -1.42 -8.62 2.55
C ASN A 114 -0.04 -8.47 1.92
N PRO A 115 1.03 -9.08 2.47
CA PRO A 115 2.33 -9.18 1.81
C PRO A 115 2.27 -9.83 0.41
N ASN A 116 1.33 -10.76 0.21
CA ASN A 116 0.92 -11.35 -1.07
C ASN A 116 2.09 -11.69 -2.03
N GLN A 117 3.00 -12.54 -1.55
CA GLN A 117 4.17 -13.08 -2.27
C GLN A 117 3.80 -14.32 -3.09
N TRP A 118 2.74 -14.21 -3.89
CA TRP A 118 2.12 -15.32 -4.61
C TRP A 118 3.05 -15.98 -5.65
N GLY A 119 4.00 -15.23 -6.20
CA GLY A 119 4.97 -15.71 -7.19
C GLY A 119 6.15 -16.49 -6.60
N VAL A 120 6.39 -16.39 -5.28
CA VAL A 120 7.53 -17.03 -4.60
C VAL A 120 7.34 -18.54 -4.46
N LEU A 121 6.13 -18.99 -4.09
CA LEU A 121 5.83 -20.41 -3.89
C LEU A 121 5.98 -21.25 -5.17
N ALA A 122 5.71 -20.65 -6.33
CA ALA A 122 5.76 -21.33 -7.60
C ALA A 122 7.20 -21.57 -8.09
N GLN A 123 8.18 -20.74 -7.67
CA GLN A 123 9.57 -20.88 -8.10
C GLN A 123 10.42 -21.72 -7.15
N ASP A 124 10.25 -21.55 -5.83
CA ASP A 124 11.18 -22.11 -4.82
C ASP A 124 10.50 -23.07 -3.82
N GLY A 125 9.22 -23.38 -4.02
CA GLY A 125 8.46 -24.30 -3.16
C GLY A 125 8.01 -23.70 -1.82
N PRO A 126 7.47 -24.52 -0.90
CA PRO A 126 6.83 -24.05 0.33
C PRO A 126 7.79 -23.45 1.38
N ASP A 127 9.09 -23.70 1.26
CA ASP A 127 10.14 -23.23 2.18
C ASP A 127 10.93 -22.05 1.62
N ALA A 128 10.46 -21.44 0.53
CA ALA A 128 11.12 -20.33 -0.14
C ALA A 128 11.36 -19.16 0.84
N PRO A 129 12.61 -18.65 0.94
CA PRO A 129 12.88 -17.51 1.80
C PRO A 129 12.10 -16.29 1.31
N SER A 130 11.40 -15.64 2.23
CA SER A 130 10.70 -14.39 1.90
C SER A 130 11.72 -13.28 1.64
N GLY A 131 11.62 -12.68 0.45
CA GLY A 131 12.37 -11.47 0.10
C GLY A 131 11.65 -10.19 0.52
N LEU A 132 10.56 -10.26 1.30
CA LEU A 132 9.64 -9.14 1.53
C LEU A 132 9.06 -9.14 2.94
N CYS A 133 9.07 -7.99 3.60
CA CYS A 133 8.35 -7.74 4.83
C CYS A 133 7.47 -6.50 4.70
N MET A 134 6.23 -6.60 5.17
CA MET A 134 5.29 -5.49 5.27
C MET A 134 5.24 -4.98 6.69
N ASN A 135 5.28 -3.66 6.88
CA ASN A 135 5.00 -3.02 8.16
C ASN A 135 3.68 -2.27 8.08
N VAL A 136 2.84 -2.39 9.10
CA VAL A 136 1.55 -1.68 9.20
C VAL A 136 1.56 -0.84 10.46
N THR A 137 1.35 0.47 10.31
CA THR A 137 1.32 1.44 11.40
C THR A 137 -0.11 1.73 11.81
N THR A 138 -0.47 1.37 13.04
CA THR A 138 -1.84 1.50 13.57
C THR A 138 -1.88 2.44 14.75
N PHE A 139 -2.95 3.22 14.89
CA PHE A 139 -3.10 4.11 16.06
C PHE A 139 -3.54 3.31 17.29
N ASN A 140 -2.92 3.55 18.44
CA ASN A 140 -3.26 2.87 19.70
C ASN A 140 -4.70 3.19 20.15
N ASN A 141 -5.21 4.37 19.77
CA ASN A 141 -6.62 4.74 20.01
C ASN A 141 -7.60 4.10 19.02
N GLN A 142 -7.10 3.50 17.93
CA GLN A 142 -7.82 2.85 16.84
C GLN A 142 -8.77 3.78 16.08
N THR A 143 -8.50 5.08 16.03
CA THR A 143 -9.35 6.05 15.33
C THR A 143 -8.63 6.62 14.12
N TYR A 144 -9.29 6.58 12.97
CA TYR A 144 -8.80 7.11 11.69
C TYR A 144 -9.62 8.34 11.26
N PRO A 145 -9.09 9.23 10.39
CA PRO A 145 -9.79 10.44 9.97
C PRO A 145 -11.17 10.17 9.36
N THR A 146 -11.28 9.12 8.53
CA THR A 146 -12.53 8.63 7.95
C THR A 146 -12.56 7.10 8.02
N LYS A 147 -13.71 6.48 7.68
CA LYS A 147 -13.81 5.02 7.53
C LYS A 147 -13.10 4.50 6.26
N THR A 148 -12.85 5.42 5.35
CA THR A 148 -12.20 5.21 4.05
C THR A 148 -10.74 5.66 4.08
N SER A 149 -10.18 6.11 5.21
CA SER A 149 -8.75 6.40 5.34
C SER A 149 -8.02 5.16 5.85
N ALA A 150 -7.01 4.71 5.11
CA ALA A 150 -6.19 3.56 5.51
C ALA A 150 -5.16 3.91 6.59
N PRO A 151 -4.66 2.92 7.34
CA PRO A 151 -3.41 3.07 8.08
C PRO A 151 -2.24 3.29 7.11
N GLU A 152 -1.18 3.91 7.64
CA GLU A 152 0.10 3.94 6.96
C GLU A 152 0.72 2.54 6.92
N TRP A 153 1.39 2.20 5.82
CA TRP A 153 2.10 0.94 5.68
C TRP A 153 3.33 1.07 4.79
N THR A 154 4.28 0.16 4.98
CA THR A 154 5.47 0.02 4.13
C THR A 154 5.68 -1.42 3.73
N VAL A 155 6.46 -1.60 2.68
CA VAL A 155 6.98 -2.90 2.27
C VAL A 155 8.43 -2.73 1.89
N THR A 156 9.29 -3.47 2.58
CA THR A 156 10.69 -3.59 2.21
C THR A 156 10.89 -4.92 1.51
N TRP A 157 11.49 -4.90 0.32
CA TRP A 157 11.68 -6.12 -0.45
C TRP A 157 12.94 -6.12 -1.30
N LYS A 158 13.35 -7.33 -1.67
CA LYS A 158 14.38 -7.62 -2.65
C LYS A 158 14.11 -8.99 -3.26
N TYR A 159 14.02 -9.03 -4.59
CA TYR A 159 13.97 -10.28 -5.34
C TYR A 159 14.99 -10.24 -6.47
N ASP A 160 15.56 -11.40 -6.76
CA ASP A 160 16.31 -11.60 -8.00
C ASP A 160 15.34 -11.57 -9.20
N MET A 161 15.87 -11.43 -10.41
CA MET A 161 15.04 -11.42 -11.62
C MET A 161 14.37 -12.79 -11.84
N GLY A 162 13.04 -12.80 -11.88
CA GLY A 162 12.25 -13.99 -12.19
C GLY A 162 12.32 -14.38 -13.67
N PRO A 163 11.81 -15.57 -14.04
CA PRO A 163 11.71 -15.99 -15.43
C PRO A 163 10.68 -15.13 -16.20
N GLU A 164 10.86 -14.98 -17.50
CA GLU A 164 9.94 -14.21 -18.37
C GLU A 164 8.49 -14.69 -18.31
N THR A 165 8.26 -15.97 -18.00
CA THR A 165 6.92 -16.55 -17.87
C THR A 165 6.21 -16.19 -16.57
N GLN A 166 6.94 -15.74 -15.55
CA GLN A 166 6.42 -15.40 -14.22
C GLN A 166 7.37 -14.39 -13.54
N PRO A 167 7.45 -13.14 -14.04
CA PRO A 167 8.46 -12.19 -13.58
C PRO A 167 8.09 -11.48 -12.27
N VAL A 168 6.81 -11.53 -11.87
CA VAL A 168 6.30 -10.92 -10.63
C VAL A 168 6.40 -11.93 -9.48
N HIS A 169 7.02 -11.52 -8.37
CA HIS A 169 7.17 -12.34 -7.16
C HIS A 169 6.06 -12.07 -6.14
N ALA A 170 5.63 -10.81 -6.04
CA ALA A 170 4.64 -10.39 -5.05
C ALA A 170 3.84 -9.20 -5.56
N TYR A 171 2.60 -9.07 -5.07
CA TYR A 171 1.82 -7.85 -5.16
C TYR A 171 1.38 -7.46 -3.74
N PRO A 172 2.29 -7.01 -2.86
CA PRO A 172 1.90 -6.51 -1.55
C PRO A 172 0.92 -5.34 -1.69
N ASN A 173 -0.23 -5.47 -1.05
CA ASN A 173 -1.33 -4.55 -1.29
C ASN A 173 -2.21 -4.34 -0.05
N ILE A 174 -3.04 -3.31 -0.15
CA ILE A 174 -4.18 -3.05 0.70
C ILE A 174 -5.46 -3.14 -0.14
N GLN A 175 -6.44 -3.93 0.32
CA GLN A 175 -7.71 -4.14 -0.37
C GLN A 175 -8.88 -3.51 0.36
N VAL A 176 -9.85 -3.00 -0.37
CA VAL A 176 -11.13 -2.53 0.18
C VAL A 176 -12.00 -3.74 0.54
N LEU A 177 -12.52 -3.77 1.77
CA LEU A 177 -13.37 -4.85 2.29
C LEU A 177 -14.87 -4.56 2.21
N ASP A 178 -15.25 -3.30 2.44
CA ASP A 178 -16.66 -2.91 2.56
C ASP A 178 -17.16 -2.31 1.24
N GLY A 179 -18.38 -2.66 0.85
CA GLY A 179 -19.03 -2.14 -0.35
C GLY A 179 -18.72 -2.91 -1.64
N LEU A 180 -18.01 -4.04 -1.54
CA LEU A 180 -17.76 -4.97 -2.63
C LEU A 180 -18.31 -6.37 -2.29
N PRO A 181 -18.74 -7.16 -3.27
CA PRO A 181 -18.87 -6.80 -4.69
C PRO A 181 -20.00 -5.79 -4.96
N VAL A 182 -19.91 -5.06 -6.08
CA VAL A 182 -20.93 -4.11 -6.53
C VAL A 182 -21.12 -4.20 -8.04
N THR A 183 -22.34 -4.06 -8.54
CA THR A 183 -22.60 -3.95 -9.99
C THR A 183 -22.06 -2.64 -10.54
N LEU A 184 -21.48 -2.68 -11.75
CA LEU A 184 -20.92 -1.49 -12.39
C LEU A 184 -21.98 -0.42 -12.68
N SER A 185 -23.24 -0.80 -12.85
CA SER A 185 -24.39 0.12 -12.95
C SER A 185 -24.63 0.95 -11.70
N ASP A 186 -24.22 0.44 -10.54
CA ASP A 186 -24.49 1.07 -9.25
C ASP A 186 -23.32 1.96 -8.81
N VAL A 187 -22.13 1.80 -9.40
CA VAL A 187 -20.96 2.63 -9.10
C VAL A 187 -21.16 4.06 -9.65
N LYS A 188 -21.26 5.03 -8.74
CA LYS A 188 -21.38 6.47 -9.05
C LYS A 188 -20.04 7.17 -9.15
N ALA A 189 -19.09 6.79 -8.29
CA ALA A 189 -17.74 7.35 -8.23
C ALA A 189 -16.81 6.39 -7.48
N VAL A 190 -15.53 6.42 -7.83
CA VAL A 190 -14.45 5.75 -7.11
C VAL A 190 -13.43 6.83 -6.76
N ASN A 191 -13.68 7.50 -5.63
CA ASN A 191 -12.77 8.56 -5.18
C ASN A 191 -11.53 7.94 -4.55
N PHE A 192 -10.38 8.38 -5.02
CA PHE A 192 -9.09 7.84 -4.66
C PHE A 192 -8.13 8.99 -4.31
N ASP A 193 -7.62 8.98 -3.08
CA ASP A 193 -6.55 9.87 -2.60
C ASP A 193 -5.37 9.00 -2.20
N MET A 194 -4.21 9.25 -2.80
CA MET A 194 -2.99 8.51 -2.49
C MET A 194 -1.79 9.45 -2.39
N ALA A 195 -0.85 9.06 -1.55
CA ALA A 195 0.54 9.42 -1.67
C ALA A 195 1.40 8.18 -1.40
N TRP A 196 2.44 7.98 -2.19
CA TRP A 196 3.40 6.90 -1.99
C TRP A 196 4.83 7.35 -2.30
N ILE A 197 5.79 6.60 -1.79
CA ILE A 197 7.22 6.88 -1.90
C ILE A 197 7.96 5.56 -2.12
N TYR A 198 8.97 5.54 -2.99
CA TYR A 198 9.90 4.42 -3.13
C TYR A 198 11.31 4.84 -2.73
N ASN A 199 11.99 4.06 -1.91
CA ASN A 199 13.34 4.39 -1.43
C ASN A 199 14.28 3.20 -1.54
N LEU A 200 15.57 3.47 -1.72
CA LEU A 200 16.61 2.47 -1.55
C LEU A 200 16.79 2.13 -0.07
N GLY A 201 17.06 0.85 0.19
CA GLY A 201 17.25 0.30 1.53
C GLY A 201 15.95 -0.02 2.25
N ASN A 202 16.04 -0.07 3.58
CA ASN A 202 14.98 -0.55 4.47
C ASN A 202 14.27 0.57 5.23
N GLU A 203 14.63 1.82 4.96
CA GLU A 203 14.14 2.99 5.68
C GLU A 203 13.18 3.79 4.80
N THR A 204 12.23 4.46 5.45
CA THR A 204 11.37 5.44 4.78
C THR A 204 12.11 6.76 4.61
N LYS A 205 11.77 7.50 3.56
CA LYS A 205 12.24 8.86 3.28
C LYS A 205 11.06 9.72 2.86
N PRO A 206 11.15 11.06 2.94
CA PRO A 206 10.06 11.95 2.53
C PRO A 206 9.88 12.09 1.00
N THR A 207 10.80 11.58 0.19
CA THR A 207 10.78 11.69 -1.28
C THR A 207 11.44 10.47 -1.90
N SER A 208 10.98 10.05 -3.08
CA SER A 208 11.55 8.87 -3.73
C SER A 208 12.96 9.11 -4.29
N ASP A 209 13.75 8.05 -4.38
CA ASP A 209 15.12 8.09 -4.91
C ASP A 209 15.16 7.97 -6.46
N THR A 210 14.33 8.71 -7.21
CA THR A 210 14.09 8.50 -8.65
C THR A 210 15.16 8.98 -9.65
N PRO A 211 16.36 9.42 -9.22
CA PRO A 211 17.59 8.96 -9.89
C PRO A 211 17.90 7.48 -9.97
N GLU A 212 17.93 6.92 -8.77
CA GLU A 212 18.91 5.92 -8.36
C GLU A 212 18.44 4.51 -8.68
N PHE A 213 17.17 4.35 -9.04
CA PHE A 213 16.54 3.07 -9.37
C PHE A 213 17.17 2.38 -10.58
N ASP A 214 17.71 3.14 -11.54
CA ASP A 214 18.45 2.57 -12.68
C ASP A 214 19.71 1.82 -12.20
N SER A 215 20.38 2.34 -11.17
CA SER A 215 21.63 1.75 -10.65
C SER A 215 21.42 0.40 -9.95
N ILE A 216 20.20 0.13 -9.49
CA ILE A 216 19.83 -1.13 -8.84
C ILE A 216 18.97 -2.04 -9.72
N SER A 217 18.75 -1.66 -10.98
CA SER A 217 17.89 -2.40 -11.90
C SER A 217 16.51 -2.68 -11.30
N LEU A 218 15.90 -1.66 -10.67
CA LEU A 218 14.58 -1.79 -10.08
C LEU A 218 13.55 -2.07 -11.18
N ASN A 219 12.80 -3.16 -11.02
CA ASN A 219 11.64 -3.47 -11.82
C ASN A 219 10.43 -3.58 -10.90
N THR A 220 9.47 -2.66 -11.05
CA THR A 220 8.26 -2.61 -10.24
C THR A 220 7.22 -1.68 -10.86
N ASN A 221 5.98 -1.76 -10.40
CA ASN A 221 4.96 -0.75 -10.64
C ASN A 221 4.33 -0.30 -9.32
N VAL A 222 3.49 0.73 -9.39
CA VAL A 222 2.58 1.13 -8.32
C VAL A 222 1.18 1.20 -8.92
N ALA A 223 0.29 0.32 -8.48
CA ALA A 223 -0.93 0.01 -9.21
C ALA A 223 -2.13 -0.22 -8.31
N ILE A 224 -3.28 0.24 -8.78
CA ILE A 224 -4.57 -0.35 -8.42
C ILE A 224 -4.77 -1.61 -9.26
N ASP A 225 -5.32 -2.63 -8.63
CA ASP A 225 -5.73 -3.88 -9.26
C ASP A 225 -7.19 -4.20 -8.89
N MET A 226 -8.04 -4.43 -9.89
CA MET A 226 -9.47 -4.64 -9.74
C MET A 226 -9.92 -5.80 -10.61
N PHE A 227 -10.77 -6.67 -10.07
CA PHE A 227 -11.31 -7.84 -10.78
C PHE A 227 -12.82 -7.75 -10.98
N PHE A 228 -13.26 -8.15 -12.17
CA PHE A 228 -14.66 -8.04 -12.60
C PHE A 228 -15.16 -9.30 -13.28
N ASP A 229 -16.44 -9.61 -13.07
CA ASP A 229 -17.12 -10.74 -13.69
C ASP A 229 -18.65 -10.55 -13.66
N GLY A 230 -19.37 -11.15 -14.60
CA GLY A 230 -20.83 -11.20 -14.57
C GLY A 230 -21.38 -12.03 -13.39
N ASN A 231 -20.56 -12.87 -12.79
CA ASN A 231 -20.83 -13.60 -11.56
C ASN A 231 -20.09 -12.98 -10.37
N GLU A 232 -20.85 -12.57 -9.37
CA GLU A 232 -20.35 -11.95 -8.12
C GLU A 232 -19.23 -12.73 -7.42
N THR A 233 -19.37 -14.07 -7.32
CA THR A 233 -18.34 -14.91 -6.68
C THR A 233 -17.05 -14.96 -7.50
N ASN A 234 -17.14 -15.02 -8.83
CA ASN A 234 -15.96 -15.02 -9.69
C ASN A 234 -15.25 -13.66 -9.67
N ALA A 235 -16.00 -12.54 -9.65
CA ALA A 235 -15.43 -11.19 -9.59
C ALA A 235 -14.57 -10.97 -8.33
N SER A 236 -14.86 -11.71 -7.25
CA SER A 236 -14.12 -11.67 -5.99
C SER A 236 -12.88 -12.58 -5.98
N ASN A 237 -12.57 -13.25 -7.09
CA ASN A 237 -11.48 -14.21 -7.21
C ASN A 237 -10.64 -13.91 -8.44
N SER A 238 -9.41 -13.45 -8.24
CA SER A 238 -8.49 -13.04 -9.30
C SER A 238 -8.19 -14.15 -10.33
N SER A 239 -8.25 -15.42 -9.93
CA SER A 239 -8.02 -16.55 -10.84
C SER A 239 -9.27 -16.98 -11.62
N LEU A 240 -10.45 -16.45 -11.28
CA LEU A 240 -11.72 -16.81 -11.92
C LEU A 240 -12.37 -15.66 -12.67
N ALA A 241 -12.07 -14.41 -12.31
CA ALA A 241 -12.65 -13.22 -12.91
C ALA A 241 -12.39 -13.15 -14.42
N ALA A 242 -13.42 -12.77 -15.18
CA ALA A 242 -13.31 -12.58 -16.63
C ALA A 242 -12.45 -11.38 -17.03
N TYR A 243 -12.36 -10.37 -16.16
CA TYR A 243 -11.65 -9.12 -16.44
C TYR A 243 -10.79 -8.69 -15.26
N GLU A 244 -9.62 -8.14 -15.58
CA GLU A 244 -8.72 -7.42 -14.68
C GLU A 244 -8.58 -6.00 -15.23
N ILE A 245 -8.87 -4.99 -14.41
CA ILE A 245 -8.61 -3.58 -14.77
C ILE A 245 -7.62 -3.02 -13.77
N MET A 246 -6.44 -2.69 -14.25
CA MET A 246 -5.39 -2.07 -13.46
C MET A 246 -5.26 -0.58 -13.78
N VAL A 247 -4.83 0.20 -12.79
CA VAL A 247 -4.43 1.61 -12.97
C VAL A 247 -3.05 1.79 -12.39
N TRP A 248 -2.04 1.93 -13.26
CA TRP A 248 -0.64 2.10 -12.88
C TRP A 248 -0.33 3.59 -12.77
N PHE A 249 0.11 4.01 -11.59
CA PHE A 249 0.56 5.38 -11.32
C PHE A 249 2.05 5.56 -11.56
N ALA A 250 2.82 4.48 -11.51
CA ALA A 250 4.22 4.48 -11.89
C ALA A 250 4.66 3.10 -12.34
N HIS A 251 5.72 3.06 -13.13
CA HIS A 251 6.48 1.85 -13.39
C HIS A 251 7.97 2.17 -13.52
N TYR A 252 8.80 1.22 -13.14
CA TYR A 252 10.26 1.31 -13.20
C TYR A 252 10.82 0.06 -13.85
N GLY A 253 11.87 0.24 -14.63
CA GLY A 253 12.58 -0.85 -15.29
C GLY A 253 11.85 -1.43 -16.51
N ASN A 254 12.61 -2.13 -17.34
CA ASN A 254 12.11 -2.67 -18.61
C ASN A 254 11.25 -3.93 -18.44
N ALA A 255 11.34 -4.63 -17.30
CA ALA A 255 10.55 -5.83 -17.06
C ALA A 255 9.13 -5.52 -16.57
N ALA A 256 8.90 -4.35 -15.97
CA ALA A 256 7.57 -3.90 -15.56
C ALA A 256 6.82 -3.35 -16.77
N GLN A 257 6.08 -4.23 -17.46
CA GLN A 257 5.31 -3.91 -18.67
C GLN A 257 3.87 -4.36 -18.48
N ALA A 258 2.93 -3.51 -18.89
CA ALA A 258 1.52 -3.87 -18.92
C ALA A 258 1.26 -5.05 -19.87
N ILE A 259 0.28 -5.88 -19.55
CA ILE A 259 -0.19 -6.91 -20.49
C ILE A 259 -0.73 -6.21 -21.74
N GLY A 260 -0.24 -6.63 -22.91
CA GLY A 260 -0.56 -5.98 -24.19
C GLY A 260 0.34 -4.79 -24.54
N ASN A 261 1.39 -4.49 -23.77
CA ASN A 261 2.30 -3.38 -24.06
C ASN A 261 2.87 -3.40 -25.49
N SER A 262 3.22 -4.58 -26.02
CA SER A 262 3.74 -4.74 -27.39
C SER A 262 2.73 -4.40 -28.49
N SER A 263 1.43 -4.41 -28.18
CA SER A 263 0.36 -3.97 -29.08
C SER A 263 0.24 -2.45 -29.17
N GLY A 264 0.87 -1.72 -28.25
CA GLY A 264 0.81 -0.27 -28.15
C GLY A 264 -0.46 0.24 -27.48
N ILE A 265 -0.57 1.57 -27.44
CA ILE A 265 -1.62 2.30 -26.74
C ILE A 265 -2.93 2.19 -27.53
N VAL A 266 -3.97 1.71 -26.86
CA VAL A 266 -5.32 1.54 -27.40
C VAL A 266 -6.12 2.83 -27.29
N GLU A 267 -5.96 3.56 -26.19
CA GLU A 267 -6.73 4.75 -25.88
C GLU A 267 -6.00 5.67 -24.90
N ARG A 268 -6.40 6.94 -24.81
CA ARG A 268 -5.91 7.90 -23.82
C ARG A 268 -7.06 8.51 -23.06
N LYS A 269 -6.89 8.70 -21.75
CA LYS A 269 -7.86 9.38 -20.89
C LYS A 269 -7.17 10.28 -19.89
N ILE A 270 -7.71 11.49 -19.69
CA ILE A 270 -7.16 12.44 -18.72
C ILE A 270 -8.10 12.51 -17.52
N ILE A 271 -7.57 12.23 -16.33
CA ILE A 271 -8.27 12.33 -15.05
C ILE A 271 -7.46 13.23 -14.12
N ASN A 272 -8.07 14.32 -13.66
CA ASN A 272 -7.42 15.31 -12.79
C ASN A 272 -6.00 15.73 -13.25
N GLN A 273 -5.86 16.06 -14.54
CA GLN A 273 -4.59 16.46 -15.18
C GLN A 273 -3.55 15.35 -15.36
N THR A 274 -3.81 14.14 -14.88
CA THR A 274 -3.01 12.94 -15.20
C THR A 274 -3.54 12.32 -16.48
N GLU A 275 -2.67 12.15 -17.48
CA GLU A 275 -2.96 11.37 -18.68
C GLU A 275 -2.65 9.89 -18.43
N PHE A 276 -3.59 9.03 -18.78
CA PHE A 276 -3.48 7.58 -18.72
C PHE A 276 -3.60 6.98 -20.12
N ASP A 277 -2.63 6.16 -20.48
CA ASP A 277 -2.60 5.37 -21.71
C ASP A 277 -3.15 3.96 -21.42
N LEU A 278 -4.15 3.53 -22.18
CA LEU A 278 -4.74 2.19 -22.07
C LEU A 278 -3.93 1.18 -22.88
N TYR A 279 -3.56 0.09 -22.22
CA TYR A 279 -3.06 -1.14 -22.83
C TYR A 279 -4.07 -2.27 -22.62
N HIS A 280 -4.11 -3.20 -23.57
CA HIS A 280 -5.03 -4.34 -23.52
C HIS A 280 -4.36 -5.61 -24.03
N GLY A 281 -4.52 -6.68 -23.27
CA GLY A 281 -4.24 -8.04 -23.71
C GLY A 281 -5.05 -9.05 -22.91
N SER A 282 -4.64 -10.30 -22.95
CA SER A 282 -5.32 -11.38 -22.25
C SER A 282 -4.34 -12.48 -21.87
N HIS A 283 -4.60 -13.20 -20.79
CA HIS A 283 -3.92 -14.46 -20.49
C HIS A 283 -4.93 -15.60 -20.27
N ILE A 284 -4.43 -16.83 -20.18
CA ILE A 284 -5.26 -18.00 -19.90
C ILE A 284 -4.94 -18.51 -18.49
N ILE A 285 -5.93 -18.52 -17.59
CA ILE A 285 -5.87 -19.16 -16.27
C ILE A 285 -6.82 -20.35 -16.28
N ASP A 286 -6.32 -21.56 -16.00
CA ASP A 286 -7.12 -22.79 -15.92
C ASP A 286 -8.08 -23.02 -17.10
N GLY A 287 -7.61 -22.66 -18.31
CA GLY A 287 -8.37 -22.82 -19.55
C GLY A 287 -9.44 -21.74 -19.79
N LYS A 288 -9.49 -20.69 -18.96
CA LYS A 288 -10.35 -19.51 -19.13
C LYS A 288 -9.52 -18.31 -19.56
N THR A 289 -10.07 -17.52 -20.47
CA THR A 289 -9.49 -16.24 -20.85
C THR A 289 -9.87 -15.17 -19.83
N GLN A 290 -8.88 -14.50 -19.26
CA GLN A 290 -9.06 -13.24 -18.54
C GLN A 290 -8.55 -12.10 -19.44
N ASN A 291 -9.37 -11.09 -19.69
CA ASN A 291 -8.96 -9.90 -20.42
C ASN A 291 -8.41 -8.86 -19.43
N VAL A 292 -7.23 -8.33 -19.74
CA VAL A 292 -6.50 -7.42 -18.85
C VAL A 292 -6.40 -6.06 -19.52
N PHE A 293 -6.93 -5.05 -18.84
CA PHE A 293 -6.89 -3.65 -19.24
C PHE A 293 -6.04 -2.87 -18.25
N THR A 294 -4.97 -2.23 -18.71
CA THR A 294 -4.07 -1.48 -17.84
C THR A 294 -4.02 -0.03 -18.29
N TRP A 295 -4.55 0.87 -17.47
CA TRP A 295 -4.36 2.31 -17.62
C TRP A 295 -3.04 2.71 -16.98
N VAL A 296 -2.06 3.12 -17.78
CA VAL A 296 -0.73 3.53 -17.30
C VAL A 296 -0.61 5.04 -17.37
N ALA A 297 -0.28 5.69 -16.25
CA ALA A 297 0.00 7.12 -16.23
C ALA A 297 1.20 7.42 -17.14
N SER A 298 1.10 8.47 -17.96
CA SER A 298 2.17 8.84 -18.91
C SER A 298 3.44 9.35 -18.23
N GLU A 299 3.35 9.72 -16.95
CA GLU A 299 4.45 10.05 -16.06
C GLU A 299 4.23 9.38 -14.69
N ASN A 300 5.29 9.21 -13.90
CA ASN A 300 5.17 8.67 -12.55
C ASN A 300 4.44 9.65 -11.61
N ILE A 301 3.36 9.18 -10.99
CA ILE A 301 2.47 9.95 -10.12
C ILE A 301 2.58 9.45 -8.68
N GLU A 302 3.39 10.13 -7.87
CA GLU A 302 3.59 9.81 -6.45
C GLU A 302 2.44 10.27 -5.55
N SER A 303 1.63 11.24 -6.01
CA SER A 303 0.40 11.64 -5.34
C SER A 303 -0.70 11.93 -6.34
N PHE A 304 -1.88 11.37 -6.07
CA PHE A 304 -3.06 11.54 -6.89
C PHE A 304 -4.26 11.75 -5.98
N TYR A 305 -5.19 12.58 -6.43
CA TYR A 305 -6.50 12.76 -5.81
C TYR A 305 -7.54 12.89 -6.92
N GLY A 306 -8.56 12.06 -6.94
CA GLY A 306 -9.62 12.19 -7.94
C GLY A 306 -10.54 10.99 -8.02
N ASP A 307 -11.57 11.12 -8.86
CA ASP A 307 -12.47 10.02 -9.20
C ASP A 307 -11.91 9.25 -10.40
N ILE A 308 -11.56 7.97 -10.18
CA ILE A 308 -11.05 7.07 -11.22
C ILE A 308 -12.16 6.27 -11.91
N SER A 309 -13.43 6.39 -11.48
CA SER A 309 -14.56 5.72 -12.14
C SER A 309 -14.63 5.96 -13.65
N PRO A 310 -14.23 7.12 -14.22
CA PRO A 310 -14.26 7.29 -15.67
C PRO A 310 -13.33 6.35 -16.44
N LEU A 311 -12.27 5.81 -15.83
CA LEU A 311 -11.40 4.80 -16.44
C LEU A 311 -12.12 3.44 -16.57
N ILE A 312 -12.99 3.11 -15.61
CA ILE A 312 -13.81 1.90 -15.61
C ILE A 312 -14.98 2.06 -16.60
N THR A 313 -15.70 3.19 -16.51
CA THR A 313 -16.88 3.42 -17.37
C THR A 313 -16.51 3.57 -18.84
N GLU A 314 -15.27 3.97 -19.15
CA GLU A 314 -14.77 3.96 -20.53
C GLU A 314 -14.87 2.57 -21.13
N LEU A 315 -14.43 1.54 -20.38
CA LEU A 315 -14.42 0.16 -20.83
C LEU A 315 -15.83 -0.41 -20.94
N THR A 316 -16.73 -0.09 -20.00
CA THR A 316 -18.13 -0.56 -20.05
C THR A 316 -18.95 0.09 -21.15
N SER A 317 -18.53 1.26 -21.66
CA SER A 317 -19.19 1.93 -22.79
C SER A 317 -18.89 1.28 -24.14
N LYS A 318 -17.87 0.40 -24.21
CA LYS A 318 -17.42 -0.24 -25.45
C LYS A 318 -18.27 -1.46 -25.79
N THR A 319 -18.33 -1.78 -27.08
CA THR A 319 -19.04 -2.96 -27.58
C THR A 319 -18.05 -4.09 -27.85
N GLY A 320 -18.34 -5.27 -27.33
CA GLY A 320 -17.51 -6.46 -27.53
C GLY A 320 -17.79 -7.49 -26.44
N THR A 321 -17.27 -8.70 -26.61
CA THR A 321 -17.33 -9.72 -25.54
C THR A 321 -16.13 -9.63 -24.60
N GLU A 322 -15.07 -8.96 -25.05
CA GLU A 322 -13.82 -8.70 -24.35
C GLU A 322 -13.92 -7.55 -23.33
N TYR A 323 -14.96 -6.72 -23.43
CA TYR A 323 -15.18 -5.60 -22.50
C TYR A 323 -16.18 -5.97 -21.40
N PRO A 324 -16.02 -5.43 -20.17
CA PRO A 324 -16.99 -5.57 -19.11
C PRO A 324 -18.31 -4.86 -19.46
N LYS A 325 -19.39 -5.28 -18.84
CA LYS A 325 -20.74 -4.69 -18.99
C LYS A 325 -21.15 -3.98 -17.72
N GLU A 326 -22.07 -3.02 -17.83
CA GLU A 326 -22.67 -2.36 -16.66
C GLU A 326 -23.34 -3.35 -15.69
N SER A 327 -23.78 -4.52 -16.16
CA SER A 327 -24.36 -5.59 -15.34
C SER A 327 -23.32 -6.45 -14.60
N ASP A 328 -22.04 -6.33 -14.95
CA ASP A 328 -20.98 -7.10 -14.30
C ASP A 328 -20.66 -6.51 -12.92
N TYR A 329 -20.02 -7.30 -12.08
CA TYR A 329 -19.63 -6.93 -10.72
C TYR A 329 -18.17 -6.52 -10.69
N MET A 330 -17.85 -5.42 -9.99
CA MET A 330 -16.53 -5.19 -9.43
C MET A 330 -16.45 -5.94 -8.10
N GLY A 331 -15.65 -6.99 -8.02
CA GLY A 331 -15.58 -7.87 -6.86
C GLY A 331 -14.42 -7.59 -5.92
N SER A 332 -13.38 -6.91 -6.40
CA SER A 332 -12.23 -6.54 -5.58
C SER A 332 -11.59 -5.25 -6.05
N PHE A 333 -10.94 -4.57 -5.11
CA PHE A 333 -10.18 -3.36 -5.32
C PHE A 333 -8.96 -3.41 -4.40
N GLY A 334 -7.77 -3.53 -4.98
CA GLY A 334 -6.48 -3.50 -4.29
C GLY A 334 -5.64 -2.31 -4.74
N PHE A 335 -4.84 -1.76 -3.84
CA PHE A 335 -3.79 -0.81 -4.17
C PHE A 335 -2.46 -1.30 -3.60
N GLY A 336 -1.40 -1.26 -4.40
CA GLY A 336 -0.10 -1.76 -3.98
C GLY A 336 0.99 -1.59 -5.04
N THR A 337 1.98 -2.47 -4.97
CA THR A 337 3.13 -2.48 -5.86
C THR A 337 3.42 -3.91 -6.30
N GLU A 338 3.59 -4.17 -7.59
CA GLU A 338 4.10 -5.47 -8.05
C GLU A 338 5.63 -5.48 -7.94
N ALA A 339 6.15 -6.41 -7.14
CA ALA A 339 7.57 -6.61 -6.93
C ALA A 339 8.13 -7.60 -7.96
N TYR A 340 8.85 -7.10 -8.96
CA TYR A 340 9.49 -7.94 -9.98
C TYR A 340 10.91 -8.27 -9.54
N SER A 341 11.81 -7.28 -9.48
CA SER A 341 13.20 -7.50 -9.09
C SER A 341 13.92 -6.22 -8.67
N ALA A 342 14.93 -6.36 -7.82
CA ALA A 342 15.83 -5.30 -7.42
C ALA A 342 17.17 -5.89 -6.93
N ASN A 343 18.30 -5.30 -7.34
CA ASN A 343 19.63 -5.80 -6.93
C ASN A 343 19.95 -5.49 -5.45
N GLN A 344 19.19 -4.59 -4.83
CA GLN A 344 19.30 -4.19 -3.44
C GLN A 344 17.91 -4.11 -2.81
N PHE A 345 17.85 -4.05 -1.48
CA PHE A 345 16.58 -3.78 -0.81
C PHE A 345 16.04 -2.41 -1.22
N VAL A 346 14.73 -2.37 -1.38
CA VAL A 346 13.95 -1.17 -1.64
C VAL A 346 12.73 -1.17 -0.73
N THR A 347 12.24 0.02 -0.39
CA THR A 347 11.08 0.22 0.47
C THR A 347 10.02 1.05 -0.24
N PHE A 348 8.85 0.45 -0.44
CA PHE A 348 7.63 1.13 -0.83
C PHE A 348 6.91 1.62 0.43
N HIS A 349 6.51 2.88 0.47
CA HIS A 349 5.88 3.52 1.62
C HIS A 349 4.61 4.23 1.19
N VAL A 350 3.50 3.95 1.87
CA VAL A 350 2.20 4.59 1.65
C VAL A 350 1.80 5.35 2.91
N PRO A 351 2.21 6.62 3.05
CA PRO A 351 1.85 7.45 4.20
C PRO A 351 0.39 7.92 4.16
N ARG A 352 -0.24 7.94 2.98
CA ARG A 352 -1.64 8.37 2.82
C ARG A 352 -2.33 7.54 1.77
N LEU A 353 -3.47 6.98 2.14
CA LEU A 353 -4.40 6.36 1.23
C LEU A 353 -5.82 6.56 1.74
N GLU A 354 -6.72 6.96 0.85
CA GLU A 354 -8.15 6.93 1.07
C GLU A 354 -8.87 6.46 -0.20
N VAL A 355 -9.80 5.51 -0.01
CA VAL A 355 -10.60 4.91 -1.09
C VAL A 355 -12.07 4.94 -0.71
N ASN A 356 -12.87 5.66 -1.48
CA ASN A 356 -14.30 5.79 -1.27
C ASN A 356 -15.08 5.44 -2.55
N ILE A 357 -15.61 4.22 -2.56
CA ILE A 357 -16.49 3.70 -3.61
C ILE A 357 -17.92 4.11 -3.29
N GLN A 358 -18.51 4.94 -4.13
CA GLN A 358 -19.87 5.47 -3.96
C GLN A 358 -20.84 4.68 -4.83
N THR A 359 -21.89 4.18 -4.21
CA THR A 359 -22.97 3.41 -4.85
C THR A 359 -24.31 4.13 -4.75
#